data_AF-A0AA95JYJ9-F1
#
_entry.id   AF-A0AA95JYJ9-F1
#
_cell.length_a   1.000
_cell.length_b   1.000
_cell.length_c   1.000
_cell.angle_alpha   90.00
_cell.angle_beta   90.00
_cell.angle_gamma   90.00
#
_symmetry.space_group_name_H-M   'P 1'
#
loop_
_entity.id
_entity.type
_entity.pdbx_description
1 polymer ?
#
loop_
_entity_poly.entity_id
_entity_poly.type
_entity_poly.pdbx_seq_one_letter_code
_entity_poly.pdbx_strand_id
1 'polypeptide(L)'
;MNKNFKKTVISFVFLSILTPQISSAKETTKFVFCATKEAKWNWLKDGCGNIITVKGIESFSLQKTEKTNYYQEKQRKVKYFKVTENDPENVIKEFQLNCINQFGAEYKLAQPAANIFSPWYPFGLSDDKIAPGIFILRESLNLLGIPISTIGVNSSDSYMNLDQLWHEAHFSQDSWKLNPPF
;
A
#
# COMPACT_ATOMS: atom_id res chain seq x y z
N MET A 1 20.62 65.13 -32.13
CA MET A 1 21.05 63.74 -31.79
C MET A 1 20.80 63.51 -30.31
N ASN A 2 19.71 62.82 -29.96
CA ASN A 2 19.34 62.53 -28.57
C ASN A 2 19.56 61.04 -28.30
N LYS A 3 20.66 60.71 -27.61
CA LYS A 3 20.91 59.39 -27.02
C LYS A 3 20.29 59.45 -25.64
N ASN A 4 19.22 58.69 -25.35
CA ASN A 4 18.82 58.22 -24.01
C ASN A 4 17.39 57.65 -24.05
N PHE A 5 17.18 56.48 -24.67
CA PHE A 5 15.95 55.72 -24.44
C PHE A 5 16.19 54.22 -24.71
N LYS A 6 16.87 53.54 -23.78
CA LYS A 6 16.82 52.09 -23.65
C LYS A 6 16.60 51.76 -22.19
N LYS A 7 15.36 51.96 -21.72
CA LYS A 7 14.92 51.46 -20.41
C LYS A 7 14.76 49.95 -20.53
N THR A 8 15.61 49.25 -19.80
CA THR A 8 15.69 47.80 -19.61
C THR A 8 14.35 47.25 -19.10
N VAL A 9 13.51 46.72 -20.01
CA VAL A 9 12.39 45.84 -19.66
C VAL A 9 12.88 44.40 -19.77
N ILE A 10 13.76 43.98 -18.86
CA ILE A 10 14.16 42.58 -18.73
C ILE A 10 14.43 42.31 -17.25
N SER A 11 13.38 42.20 -16.44
CA SER A 11 13.48 41.53 -15.14
C SER A 11 12.10 41.22 -14.57
N PHE A 12 11.36 40.31 -15.21
CA PHE A 12 10.14 39.73 -14.62
C PHE A 12 9.83 38.32 -15.16
N VAL A 13 10.86 37.54 -15.52
CA VAL A 13 10.68 36.20 -16.14
C VAL A 13 11.32 35.06 -15.32
N PHE A 14 11.94 35.33 -14.17
CA PHE A 14 12.65 34.30 -13.38
C PHE A 14 12.15 34.17 -11.93
N LEU A 15 10.83 34.22 -11.71
CA LEU A 15 10.25 33.94 -10.39
C LEU A 15 8.98 33.06 -10.47
N SER A 16 9.02 32.01 -11.29
CA SER A 16 7.87 31.11 -11.49
C SER A 16 8.21 29.62 -11.49
N ILE A 17 9.45 29.19 -11.20
CA ILE A 17 9.87 27.78 -11.33
C ILE A 17 10.25 27.13 -9.97
N LEU A 18 9.65 27.57 -8.86
CA LEU A 18 9.82 26.91 -7.57
C LEU A 18 8.49 26.78 -6.81
N THR A 19 7.41 26.39 -7.49
CA THR A 19 6.30 25.81 -6.74
C THR A 19 6.72 24.41 -6.33
N PRO A 20 6.89 24.12 -5.03
CA PRO A 20 7.09 22.75 -4.60
C PRO A 20 5.89 21.95 -5.10
N GLN A 21 6.15 20.94 -5.91
CA GLN A 21 5.12 19.96 -6.25
C GLN A 21 4.83 19.19 -4.96
N ILE A 22 3.89 19.71 -4.19
CA ILE A 22 3.28 18.97 -3.09
C ILE A 22 2.58 17.80 -3.78
N SER A 23 3.29 16.67 -3.86
CA SER A 23 2.72 15.40 -4.29
C SER A 23 1.79 14.95 -3.17
N SER A 24 0.60 15.54 -3.15
CA SER A 24 -0.47 15.08 -2.29
C SER A 24 -0.82 13.66 -2.72
N ALA A 25 -0.84 12.74 -1.76
CA ALA A 25 -1.26 11.38 -2.03
C ALA A 25 -2.70 11.42 -2.56
N LYS A 26 -2.90 10.99 -3.81
CA LYS A 26 -4.19 11.11 -4.48
C LYS A 26 -5.14 10.05 -3.97
N GLU A 27 -6.33 10.46 -3.54
CA GLU A 27 -7.42 9.54 -3.26
C GLU A 27 -7.82 8.77 -4.53
N THR A 28 -7.96 7.46 -4.40
CA THR A 28 -8.35 6.56 -5.46
C THR A 28 -9.49 5.66 -5.01
N THR A 29 -10.26 5.16 -5.97
CA THR A 29 -11.30 4.16 -5.72
C THR A 29 -10.77 2.80 -6.13
N LYS A 30 -10.96 1.81 -5.27
CA LYS A 30 -10.58 0.41 -5.51
C LYS A 30 -11.80 -0.47 -5.32
N PHE A 31 -11.78 -1.63 -5.95
CA PHE A 31 -12.77 -2.67 -5.73
C PHE A 31 -12.36 -3.52 -4.53
N VAL A 32 -13.33 -4.13 -3.85
CA VAL A 32 -13.09 -5.00 -2.69
C VAL A 32 -13.13 -6.46 -3.10
N PHE A 33 -12.10 -7.21 -2.70
CA PHE A 33 -11.99 -8.64 -2.86
C PHE A 33 -12.04 -9.34 -1.51
N CYS A 34 -12.52 -10.59 -1.54
CA CYS A 34 -12.47 -11.52 -0.44
C CYS A 34 -11.43 -12.60 -0.76
N ALA A 35 -10.50 -12.85 0.15
CA ALA A 35 -9.43 -13.82 -0.03
C ALA A 35 -9.42 -14.90 1.05
N THR A 36 -9.01 -16.11 0.66
CA THR A 36 -8.56 -17.14 1.62
C THR A 36 -7.07 -16.98 1.92
N LYS A 37 -6.56 -17.67 2.95
CA LYS A 37 -5.12 -17.68 3.27
C LYS A 37 -4.26 -18.23 2.12
N GLU A 38 -4.82 -19.11 1.31
CA GLU A 38 -4.20 -19.69 0.12
C GLU A 38 -4.32 -18.78 -1.11
N ALA A 39 -4.72 -17.52 -0.93
CA ALA A 39 -4.90 -16.54 -1.99
C ALA A 39 -5.89 -16.99 -3.09
N LYS A 40 -6.99 -17.64 -2.70
CA LYS A 40 -8.17 -17.75 -3.58
C LYS A 40 -8.99 -16.48 -3.45
N TRP A 41 -9.34 -15.84 -4.56
CA TRP A 41 -9.96 -14.51 -4.58
C TRP A 41 -11.36 -14.53 -5.18
N ASN A 42 -12.28 -13.78 -4.57
CA ASN A 42 -13.59 -13.48 -5.13
C ASN A 42 -13.93 -12.01 -5.00
N TRP A 43 -14.67 -11.48 -5.98
CA TRP A 43 -15.18 -10.11 -5.95
C TRP A 43 -16.30 -9.98 -4.93
N LEU A 44 -16.16 -9.05 -3.98
CA LEU A 44 -17.25 -8.75 -3.06
C LEU A 44 -18.35 -7.99 -3.80
N LYS A 45 -19.59 -8.48 -3.75
CA LYS A 45 -20.74 -7.87 -4.42
C LYS A 45 -21.76 -7.34 -3.44
N ASP A 46 -22.55 -6.34 -3.83
CA ASP A 46 -23.72 -5.91 -3.08
C ASP A 46 -24.92 -6.86 -3.33
N GLY A 47 -26.04 -6.62 -2.66
CA GLY A 47 -27.27 -7.41 -2.83
C GLY A 47 -27.89 -7.32 -4.24
N CYS A 48 -27.45 -6.38 -5.07
CA CYS A 48 -27.87 -6.22 -6.46
C CYS A 48 -26.87 -6.85 -7.45
N GLY A 49 -25.77 -7.43 -6.96
CA GLY A 49 -24.72 -8.05 -7.77
C GLY A 49 -23.64 -7.09 -8.29
N ASN A 50 -23.64 -5.81 -7.90
CA ASN A 50 -22.58 -4.87 -8.27
C ASN A 50 -21.34 -5.09 -7.41
N ILE A 51 -20.15 -4.88 -7.97
CA ILE A 51 -18.89 -5.01 -7.21
C ILE A 51 -18.77 -3.83 -6.24
N ILE A 52 -18.52 -4.13 -4.97
CA ILE A 52 -18.31 -3.11 -3.93
C ILE A 52 -16.99 -2.37 -4.17
N THR A 53 -17.02 -1.07 -3.96
CA THR A 53 -15.84 -0.20 -4.05
C THR A 53 -15.59 0.54 -2.74
N VAL A 54 -14.36 1.01 -2.56
CA VAL A 54 -13.88 1.73 -1.37
C VAL A 54 -12.95 2.85 -1.81
N LYS A 55 -13.04 4.00 -1.14
CA LYS A 55 -12.13 5.13 -1.38
C LYS A 55 -10.97 5.09 -0.41
N GLY A 56 -9.83 5.60 -0.86
CA GLY A 56 -8.67 5.63 0.00
C GLY A 56 -7.39 6.00 -0.72
N ILE A 57 -6.30 5.90 0.02
CA ILE A 57 -4.97 6.33 -0.39
C ILE A 57 -4.04 5.13 -0.32
N GLU A 58 -3.30 4.88 -1.40
CA GLU A 58 -2.19 3.93 -1.36
C GLU A 58 -1.08 4.51 -0.46
N SER A 59 -0.80 3.82 0.63
CA SER A 59 0.24 4.19 1.58
C SER A 59 1.25 3.06 1.72
N PHE A 60 2.35 3.35 2.39
CA PHE A 60 3.35 2.37 2.72
C PHE A 60 3.98 2.71 4.06
N SER A 61 4.32 1.66 4.80
CA SER A 61 5.16 1.79 5.98
C SER A 61 6.58 1.34 5.63
N LEU A 62 7.54 2.14 6.08
CA LEU A 62 8.96 1.88 5.96
C LEU A 62 9.52 1.66 7.35
N GLN A 63 10.05 0.47 7.59
CA GLN A 63 10.91 0.23 8.73
C GLN A 63 12.36 0.20 8.25
N LYS A 64 13.19 1.09 8.79
CA LYS A 64 14.63 0.98 8.63
C LYS A 64 15.15 0.08 9.75
N THR A 65 15.67 -1.09 9.39
CA THR A 65 16.34 -1.99 10.31
C THR A 65 17.83 -1.60 10.40
N GLU A 66 18.45 -1.95 11.53
CA GLU A 66 19.80 -1.61 11.98
C GLU A 66 20.86 -1.41 10.89
N LYS A 67 21.76 -0.45 11.14
CA LYS A 67 23.06 -0.40 10.47
C LYS A 67 23.79 -1.70 10.82
N THR A 68 23.93 -2.59 9.85
CA THR A 68 24.85 -3.71 10.02
C THR A 68 26.29 -3.20 9.93
N ASN A 69 27.27 -4.02 10.29
CA ASN A 69 28.68 -3.63 10.49
C ASN A 69 29.41 -3.06 9.25
N TYR A 70 28.74 -2.86 8.11
CA TYR A 70 29.36 -2.48 6.83
C TYR A 70 28.42 -1.66 5.92
N TYR A 71 28.16 -0.38 6.20
CA TYR A 71 27.42 0.57 5.34
C TYR A 71 26.06 0.09 4.78
N GLN A 72 25.53 -1.01 5.29
CA GLN A 72 24.37 -1.71 4.75
C GLN A 72 23.18 -1.28 5.59
N GLU A 73 22.31 -0.50 4.95
CA GLU A 73 20.98 -0.21 5.47
C GLU A 73 20.00 -1.24 4.93
N LYS A 74 19.32 -1.92 5.84
CA LYS A 74 18.23 -2.84 5.54
C LYS A 74 16.93 -2.08 5.72
N GLN A 75 16.16 -1.97 4.64
CA GLN A 75 14.86 -1.31 4.68
C GLN A 75 13.78 -2.34 4.40
N ARG A 76 12.76 -2.38 5.25
CA ARG A 76 11.56 -3.18 5.04
C ARG A 76 10.42 -2.26 4.70
N LYS A 77 9.66 -2.64 3.67
CA LYS A 77 8.52 -1.89 3.16
C LYS A 77 7.32 -2.81 3.06
N VAL A 78 6.20 -2.33 3.58
CA VAL A 78 4.88 -2.93 3.36
C VAL A 78 3.96 -1.87 2.80
N LYS A 79 3.21 -2.23 1.75
CA LYS A 79 2.19 -1.36 1.17
C LYS A 79 0.84 -1.73 1.75
N TYR A 80 0.00 -0.73 1.98
CA TYR A 80 -1.37 -0.89 2.46
C TYR A 80 -2.26 0.20 1.85
N PHE A 81 -3.57 -0.02 1.89
CA PHE A 81 -4.55 0.95 1.38
C PHE A 81 -5.31 1.58 2.54
N LYS A 82 -5.06 2.87 2.79
CA LYS A 82 -5.68 3.62 3.89
C LYS A 82 -7.06 4.10 3.46
N VAL A 83 -8.09 3.56 4.09
CA VAL A 83 -9.51 3.89 3.90
C VAL A 83 -9.74 5.33 4.39
N THR A 84 -10.41 6.18 3.61
CA THR A 84 -10.58 7.63 3.90
C THR A 84 -11.94 7.98 4.51
N GLU A 85 -12.84 7.01 4.61
CA GLU A 85 -14.14 7.12 5.25
C GLU A 85 -14.01 7.43 6.76
N ASN A 86 -15.05 8.03 7.35
CA ASN A 86 -15.02 8.52 8.75
C ASN A 86 -14.76 7.43 9.80
N ASP A 87 -15.07 6.18 9.49
CA ASP A 87 -14.87 5.02 10.35
C ASP A 87 -14.25 3.85 9.58
N PRO A 88 -12.93 3.91 9.30
CA PRO A 88 -12.24 2.88 8.54
C PRO A 88 -12.40 1.49 9.16
N GLU A 89 -12.41 1.41 10.48
CA GLU A 89 -12.45 0.13 11.18
C GLU A 89 -13.78 -0.59 10.97
N ASN A 90 -14.90 0.11 11.13
CA ASN A 90 -16.21 -0.49 10.90
C ASN A 90 -16.46 -0.81 9.43
N VAL A 91 -16.01 0.06 8.50
CA VAL A 91 -16.09 -0.23 7.05
C VAL A 91 -15.35 -1.52 6.70
N ILE A 92 -14.14 -1.70 7.21
CA ILE A 92 -13.35 -2.92 6.94
C ILE A 92 -14.01 -4.15 7.58
N LYS A 93 -14.50 -4.04 8.82
CA LYS A 93 -15.22 -5.14 9.48
C LYS A 93 -16.47 -5.55 8.70
N GLU A 94 -17.21 -4.58 8.17
CA GLU A 94 -18.37 -4.84 7.33
C GLU A 94 -17.98 -5.61 6.06
N PHE A 95 -16.91 -5.19 5.38
CA PHE A 95 -16.40 -5.92 4.22
C PHE A 95 -15.99 -7.36 4.55
N GLN A 96 -15.29 -7.56 5.67
CA GLN A 96 -14.90 -8.89 6.13
C GLN A 96 -16.12 -9.77 6.44
N LEU A 97 -17.13 -9.21 7.12
CA LEU A 97 -18.37 -9.91 7.41
C LEU A 97 -19.13 -10.27 6.13
N ASN A 98 -19.23 -9.34 5.17
CA ASN A 98 -19.88 -9.59 3.89
C ASN A 98 -19.14 -10.64 3.07
N CYS A 99 -17.80 -10.67 3.14
CA CYS A 99 -17.00 -11.73 2.54
C CYS A 99 -17.31 -13.11 3.14
N ILE A 100 -17.39 -13.20 4.48
CA ILE A 100 -17.74 -14.43 5.17
C ILE A 100 -19.15 -14.89 4.78
N ASN A 101 -20.12 -13.97 4.76
CA ASN A 101 -21.51 -14.27 4.44
C ASN A 101 -21.69 -14.74 2.99
N GLN A 102 -20.91 -14.22 2.04
CA GLN A 102 -21.04 -14.58 0.61
C GLN A 102 -20.24 -15.82 0.21
N PHE A 103 -19.06 -16.03 0.78
CA PHE A 103 -18.12 -17.04 0.28
C PHE A 103 -17.70 -18.08 1.32
N GLY A 104 -18.02 -17.91 2.60
CA GLY A 104 -17.62 -18.79 3.68
C GLY A 104 -16.55 -18.21 4.61
N ALA A 105 -16.38 -18.83 5.78
CA ALA A 105 -15.50 -18.34 6.85
C ALA A 105 -14.02 -18.26 6.45
N GLU A 106 -13.61 -19.04 5.45
CA GLU A 106 -12.27 -19.03 4.88
C GLU A 106 -11.96 -17.74 4.10
N TYR A 107 -12.97 -17.04 3.58
CA TYR A 107 -12.82 -15.82 2.76
C TYR A 107 -12.79 -14.52 3.59
N LYS A 108 -12.47 -14.59 4.88
CA LYS A 108 -12.51 -13.45 5.82
C LYS A 108 -11.52 -12.32 5.52
N LEU A 109 -10.60 -12.46 4.57
CA LEU A 109 -9.58 -11.45 4.26
C LEU A 109 -10.09 -10.49 3.18
N ALA A 110 -10.70 -9.39 3.60
CA ALA A 110 -11.13 -8.32 2.68
C ALA A 110 -9.93 -7.45 2.25
N GLN A 111 -9.75 -7.22 0.95
CA GLN A 111 -8.62 -6.45 0.42
C GLN A 111 -9.01 -5.59 -0.80
N PRO A 112 -8.50 -4.35 -0.92
CA PRO A 112 -8.71 -3.51 -2.09
C PRO A 112 -7.74 -3.85 -3.22
N ALA A 113 -8.23 -3.81 -4.46
CA ALA A 113 -7.41 -3.83 -5.66
C ALA A 113 -8.08 -3.08 -6.81
N ALA A 114 -7.29 -2.66 -7.80
CA ALA A 114 -7.81 -1.95 -8.98
C ALA A 114 -8.47 -2.90 -9.99
N ASN A 115 -7.99 -4.14 -10.05
CA ASN A 115 -8.50 -5.24 -10.85
C ASN A 115 -7.90 -6.57 -10.35
N ILE A 116 -8.31 -7.70 -10.92
CA ILE A 116 -7.82 -9.04 -10.53
C ILE A 116 -6.34 -9.29 -10.87
N PHE A 117 -5.69 -8.37 -11.60
CA PHE A 117 -4.28 -8.45 -11.99
C PHE A 117 -3.42 -7.45 -11.22
N SER A 118 -4.03 -6.56 -10.45
CA SER A 118 -3.32 -5.55 -9.69
C SER A 118 -2.80 -6.12 -8.38
N PRO A 119 -1.70 -5.60 -7.82
CA PRO A 119 -1.24 -6.02 -6.51
C PRO A 119 -2.32 -5.80 -5.45
N TRP A 120 -2.51 -6.80 -4.61
CA TRP A 120 -3.40 -6.72 -3.45
C TRP A 120 -2.62 -6.22 -2.25
N TYR A 121 -3.26 -5.33 -1.49
CA TYR A 121 -2.70 -4.76 -0.27
C TYR A 121 -3.68 -5.01 0.87
N PRO A 122 -3.23 -5.15 2.12
CA PRO A 122 -4.14 -5.12 3.25
C PRO A 122 -4.74 -3.71 3.38
N PHE A 123 -5.91 -3.61 3.99
CA PHE A 123 -6.42 -2.31 4.42
C PHE A 123 -5.57 -1.76 5.57
N GLY A 124 -5.36 -0.44 5.58
CA GLY A 124 -4.77 0.29 6.70
C GLY A 124 -5.84 1.06 7.47
N LEU A 125 -5.82 0.91 8.80
CA LEU A 125 -6.67 1.69 9.72
C LEU A 125 -6.04 3.03 10.06
N SER A 126 -4.71 3.03 10.22
CA SER A 126 -3.88 4.16 10.59
C SER A 126 -2.51 4.02 9.93
N ASP A 127 -1.57 4.89 10.30
CA ASP A 127 -0.21 4.83 9.74
C ASP A 127 0.66 3.72 10.36
N ASP A 128 0.17 3.11 11.43
CA ASP A 128 0.83 2.07 12.22
C ASP A 128 0.00 0.78 12.36
N LYS A 129 -1.26 0.74 11.91
CA LYS A 129 -2.15 -0.42 12.09
C LYS A 129 -2.77 -0.86 10.77
N ILE A 130 -2.67 -2.15 10.46
CA ILE A 130 -3.25 -2.77 9.28
C ILE A 130 -4.27 -3.86 9.66
N ALA A 131 -5.22 -4.09 8.76
CA ALA A 131 -6.22 -5.14 8.89
C ALA A 131 -5.66 -6.53 8.54
N PRO A 132 -6.34 -7.62 8.96
CA PRO A 132 -6.10 -8.96 8.44
C PRO A 132 -6.08 -8.96 6.90
N GLY A 133 -5.12 -9.65 6.31
CA GLY A 133 -4.98 -9.71 4.86
C GLY A 133 -3.69 -10.39 4.42
N ILE A 134 -3.58 -10.58 3.10
CA ILE A 134 -2.36 -11.02 2.43
C ILE A 134 -1.52 -9.79 2.08
N PHE A 135 -0.24 -9.80 2.41
CA PHE A 135 0.63 -8.67 2.16
C PHE A 135 2.00 -9.10 1.67
N ILE A 136 2.60 -8.21 0.90
CA ILE A 136 3.93 -8.38 0.35
C ILE A 136 4.90 -7.53 1.17
N LEU A 137 5.83 -8.20 1.85
CA LEU A 137 6.97 -7.57 2.48
C LEU A 137 8.11 -7.48 1.48
N ARG A 138 8.56 -6.26 1.23
CA ARG A 138 9.76 -6.01 0.45
C ARG A 138 10.87 -5.61 1.38
N GLU A 139 11.90 -6.42 1.43
CA GLU A 139 13.13 -6.06 2.11
C GLU A 139 14.14 -5.64 1.05
N SER A 140 14.79 -4.49 1.23
CA SER A 140 15.89 -4.05 0.38
C SER A 140 17.13 -3.84 1.21
N LEU A 141 18.23 -4.47 0.80
CA LEU A 141 19.57 -4.20 1.30
C LEU A 141 20.24 -3.20 0.35
N ASN A 142 20.78 -2.11 0.90
CA ASN A 142 21.61 -1.22 0.10
C ASN A 142 23.09 -1.59 0.29
N LEU A 143 23.63 -2.35 -0.67
CA LEU A 143 25.05 -2.73 -0.67
C LEU A 143 25.78 -1.91 -1.71
N LEU A 144 26.69 -1.02 -1.28
CA LEU A 144 27.49 -0.18 -2.19
C LEU A 144 26.62 0.66 -3.18
N GLY A 145 25.41 1.07 -2.76
CA GLY A 145 24.47 1.82 -3.62
C GLY A 145 23.57 0.95 -4.50
N ILE A 146 23.71 -0.38 -4.46
CA ILE A 146 22.90 -1.32 -5.24
C ILE A 146 21.78 -1.88 -4.34
N PRO A 147 20.50 -1.66 -4.69
CA PRO A 147 19.38 -2.24 -3.96
C PRO A 147 19.22 -3.72 -4.31
N ILE A 148 19.37 -4.60 -3.33
CA ILE A 148 19.02 -6.03 -3.44
C ILE A 148 17.70 -6.23 -2.73
N SER A 149 16.65 -6.67 -3.45
CA SER A 149 15.32 -6.84 -2.86
C SER A 149 14.86 -8.28 -2.72
N THR A 150 14.40 -8.66 -1.54
CA THR A 150 13.68 -9.91 -1.26
C THR A 150 12.20 -9.64 -1.08
N ILE A 151 11.37 -10.52 -1.60
CA ILE A 151 9.91 -10.43 -1.55
C ILE A 151 9.38 -11.62 -0.73
N GLY A 152 8.74 -11.35 0.39
CA GLY A 152 7.98 -12.34 1.16
C GLY A 152 6.50 -12.07 1.04
N VAL A 153 5.67 -13.11 0.91
CA VAL A 153 4.22 -12.99 1.04
C VAL A 153 3.81 -13.63 2.35
N ASN A 154 3.01 -12.89 3.13
CA ASN A 154 2.53 -13.35 4.41
C ASN A 154 1.03 -13.05 4.52
N SER A 155 0.35 -13.71 5.45
CA SER A 155 -1.05 -13.48 5.76
C SER A 155 -1.22 -13.34 7.27
N SER A 156 -2.13 -12.47 7.70
CA SER A 156 -2.51 -12.38 9.11
C SER A 156 -4.01 -12.49 9.28
N ASP A 157 -4.40 -13.14 10.37
CA ASP A 157 -5.79 -13.32 10.80
C ASP A 157 -6.29 -12.21 11.73
N SER A 158 -5.38 -11.38 12.23
CA SER A 158 -5.69 -10.32 13.19
C SER A 158 -5.24 -8.97 12.68
N TYR A 159 -5.84 -7.92 13.25
CA TYR A 159 -5.28 -6.59 13.11
C TYR A 159 -3.88 -6.59 13.72
N MET A 160 -2.93 -5.96 13.03
CA MET A 160 -1.55 -5.91 13.48
C MET A 160 -1.06 -4.48 13.49
N ASN A 161 -0.31 -4.14 14.53
CA ASN A 161 0.58 -3.00 14.46
C ASN A 161 1.75 -3.33 13.53
N LEU A 162 2.23 -2.34 12.79
CA LEU A 162 3.32 -2.50 11.84
C LEU A 162 4.59 -2.97 12.54
N ASP A 163 4.86 -2.47 13.75
CA ASP A 163 5.96 -2.95 14.61
C ASP A 163 5.84 -4.44 14.94
N GLN A 164 4.64 -4.90 15.28
CA GLN A 164 4.38 -6.33 15.53
C GLN A 164 4.63 -7.15 14.26
N LEU A 165 4.12 -6.69 13.11
CA LEU A 165 4.35 -7.33 11.81
C LEU A 165 5.84 -7.46 11.50
N TRP A 166 6.67 -6.47 11.87
CA TRP A 166 8.11 -6.54 11.64
C TRP A 166 8.84 -7.57 12.52
N HIS A 167 8.32 -7.81 13.73
CA HIS A 167 8.83 -8.84 14.64
C HIS A 167 8.38 -10.25 14.22
N GLU A 168 7.13 -10.40 13.77
CA GLU A 168 6.55 -11.69 13.38
C GLU A 168 6.93 -12.13 11.97
N ALA A 169 7.32 -11.18 11.11
CA ALA A 169 7.78 -11.47 9.76
C ALA A 169 9.14 -12.18 9.75
N HIS A 170 9.09 -13.50 9.91
CA HIS A 170 10.19 -14.37 9.52
C HIS A 170 10.20 -14.48 7.99
N PHE A 171 11.30 -14.04 7.36
CA PHE A 171 11.56 -14.37 5.97
C PHE A 171 11.82 -15.86 5.86
N SER A 172 10.76 -16.62 5.64
CA SER A 172 10.86 -17.95 5.07
C SER A 172 11.49 -17.79 3.69
N GLN A 173 12.72 -18.29 3.50
CA GLN A 173 13.32 -18.42 2.16
C GLN A 173 12.57 -19.42 1.28
N ASP A 174 11.64 -20.20 1.86
CA ASP A 174 10.66 -20.96 1.10
C ASP A 174 9.63 -19.97 0.55
N SER A 175 10.03 -19.28 -0.52
CA SER A 175 9.19 -18.44 -1.34
C SER A 175 8.07 -19.32 -1.88
N TRP A 176 6.89 -19.23 -1.28
CA TRP A 176 5.70 -19.75 -1.93
C TRP A 176 5.56 -19.03 -3.26
N LYS A 177 5.55 -19.83 -4.34
CA LYS A 177 4.92 -19.46 -5.59
C LYS A 177 3.43 -19.34 -5.32
N LEU A 178 3.02 -18.29 -4.61
CA LEU A 178 1.70 -17.76 -4.86
C LEU A 178 1.78 -17.34 -6.32
N ASN A 179 1.25 -18.18 -7.20
CA ASN A 179 0.97 -17.78 -8.56
C ASN A 179 -0.11 -16.71 -8.38
N PRO A 180 0.21 -15.39 -8.43
CA PRO A 180 -0.86 -14.40 -8.47
C PRO A 180 -1.67 -14.78 -9.70
N PRO A 181 -2.97 -15.10 -9.62
CA PRO A 181 -3.74 -15.88 -10.62
C PRO A 181 -3.28 -15.77 -12.09
N PHE A 182 -2.13 -16.37 -12.43
CA PHE A 182 -1.37 -16.41 -13.69
C PHE A 182 -0.37 -17.56 -13.58
#